data_AF-A0A2V8CHG2-F1
#
_entry.id   AF-A0A2V8CHG2-F1
#
_cell.length_a   1.000
_cell.length_b   1.000
_cell.length_c   1.000
_cell.angle_alpha   90.00
_cell.angle_beta   90.00
_cell.angle_gamma   90.00
#
_symmetry.space_group_name_H-M   'P 1'
#
loop_
_entity.id
_entity.type
_entity.pdbx_description
1 polymer ?
#
loop_
_entity_poly.entity_id
_entity_poly.type
_entity_poly.pdbx_seq_one_letter_code
_entity_poly.pdbx_strand_id
1 'polypeptide(L)'
;MEDDDAPPRGKLRYEDQGQRLKIQTDTITRHESTETCVRTWGPAQVNGDFGFSFTAKGCDHKQPGVDRDYFEITVWNSAGAPVYAKAGFLTGGNLQAHIR
;
A
#
# COMPACT_ATOMS: atom_id res chain seq x y z
N MET A 1 -17.35 -12.81 24.12
CA MET A 1 -15.91 -12.54 23.97
C MET A 1 -15.69 -12.52 22.48
N GLU A 2 -15.79 -11.32 21.92
CA GLU A 2 -15.94 -11.07 20.48
C GLU A 2 -14.62 -11.30 19.73
N ASP A 3 -14.77 -11.81 18.51
CA ASP A 3 -13.76 -12.07 17.50
C ASP A 3 -12.84 -10.86 17.21
N ASP A 4 -11.76 -10.68 17.98
CA ASP A 4 -10.78 -9.59 17.78
C ASP A 4 -9.40 -10.08 17.24
N ASP A 5 -9.31 -11.33 16.75
CA ASP A 5 -8.06 -11.91 16.20
C ASP A 5 -8.21 -12.40 14.75
N ALA A 6 -9.16 -11.85 14.00
CA ALA A 6 -9.22 -12.11 12.56
C ALA A 6 -8.24 -11.18 11.83
N PRO A 7 -7.30 -11.72 11.01
CA PRO A 7 -6.38 -10.88 10.25
C PRO A 7 -7.16 -9.91 9.35
N PRO A 8 -6.68 -8.66 9.20
CA PRO A 8 -7.39 -7.65 8.44
C PRO A 8 -7.59 -8.13 7.00
N ARG A 9 -8.84 -8.16 6.56
CA ARG A 9 -9.17 -8.52 5.17
C ARG A 9 -8.87 -7.33 4.28
N GLY A 10 -8.03 -7.53 3.27
CA GLY A 10 -7.70 -6.47 2.31
C GLY A 10 -6.95 -6.99 1.11
N LYS A 11 -6.92 -6.18 0.07
CA LYS A 11 -6.22 -6.48 -1.18
C LYS A 11 -5.39 -5.26 -1.57
N LEU A 12 -4.17 -5.49 -2.03
CA LEU A 12 -3.37 -4.49 -2.71
C LEU A 12 -3.23 -4.89 -4.18
N ARG A 13 -3.42 -3.93 -5.07
CA ARG A 13 -3.04 -4.01 -6.48
C ARG A 13 -2.35 -2.70 -6.84
N TYR A 14 -1.12 -2.80 -7.31
CA TYR A 14 -0.31 -1.64 -7.70
C TYR A 14 0.45 -1.97 -8.98
N GLU A 15 0.45 -1.05 -9.93
CA GLU A 15 1.16 -1.18 -11.20
C GLU A 15 1.99 0.08 -11.46
N ASP A 16 3.27 -0.09 -11.75
CA ASP A 16 4.13 0.97 -12.27
C ASP A 16 4.48 0.63 -13.73
N GLN A 17 3.83 1.34 -14.65
CA GLN A 17 4.02 1.20 -16.10
C GLN A 17 5.46 1.57 -16.53
N GLY A 18 6.08 2.57 -15.88
CA GLY A 18 7.43 3.02 -16.20
C GLY A 18 8.50 1.99 -15.83
N GLN A 19 8.26 1.22 -14.77
CA GLN A 19 9.14 0.14 -14.32
C GLN A 19 8.71 -1.26 -14.82
N ARG A 20 7.58 -1.36 -15.53
CA ARG A 20 6.94 -2.64 -15.89
C ARG A 20 6.79 -3.57 -14.67
N LEU A 21 6.34 -2.98 -13.56
CA LEU A 21 6.23 -3.63 -12.27
C LEU A 21 4.76 -3.79 -11.88
N LYS A 22 4.38 -4.99 -11.44
CA LYS A 22 3.08 -5.29 -10.85
C LYS A 22 3.28 -5.88 -9.47
N ILE A 23 2.64 -5.27 -8.48
CA ILE A 23 2.63 -5.71 -7.08
C ILE A 23 1.19 -6.06 -6.71
N GLN A 24 0.98 -7.26 -6.18
CA GLN A 24 -0.35 -7.68 -5.75
C GLN A 24 -0.32 -8.56 -4.50
N THR A 25 -1.38 -8.46 -3.70
CA THR A 25 -1.65 -9.37 -2.59
C THR A 25 -3.13 -9.37 -2.24
N ASP A 26 -3.64 -10.50 -1.76
CA ASP A 26 -4.97 -10.61 -1.13
C ASP A 26 -4.87 -10.83 0.38
N THR A 27 -3.68 -10.56 0.95
CA THR A 27 -3.39 -10.73 2.37
C THR A 27 -2.76 -9.46 2.90
N ILE A 28 -3.45 -8.83 3.86
CA ILE A 28 -2.93 -7.74 4.68
C ILE A 28 -2.69 -8.33 6.07
N THR A 29 -1.49 -8.14 6.60
CA THR A 29 -1.13 -8.68 7.93
C THR A 29 -1.32 -7.63 9.01
N ARG A 30 -1.13 -6.36 8.67
CA ARG A 30 -1.30 -5.22 9.57
C ARG A 30 -1.80 -4.02 8.80
N HIS A 31 -2.58 -3.19 9.48
CA HIS A 31 -2.85 -1.84 9.03
C HIS A 31 -2.81 -0.89 10.23
N GLU A 32 -2.56 0.38 9.94
CA GLU A 32 -2.63 1.49 10.88
C GLU A 32 -3.34 2.64 10.17
N SER A 33 -4.26 3.29 10.86
CA SER A 33 -4.96 4.46 10.35
C SER A 33 -4.77 5.65 11.29
N THR A 34 -4.78 6.82 10.69
CA THR A 34 -4.91 8.14 11.33
C THR A 34 -6.16 8.81 10.75
N GLU A 35 -6.43 10.07 11.08
CA GLU A 35 -7.57 10.81 10.51
C GLU A 35 -7.51 10.95 8.98
N THR A 36 -6.30 10.93 8.39
CA THR A 36 -6.10 11.21 6.96
C THR A 36 -5.28 10.16 6.23
N CYS A 37 -4.53 9.33 6.94
CA CYS A 37 -3.64 8.35 6.34
C CYS A 37 -3.95 6.92 6.76
N VAL A 38 -3.77 5.97 5.85
CA VAL A 38 -3.74 4.54 6.11
C VAL A 38 -2.40 3.98 5.68
N ARG A 39 -1.76 3.19 6.55
CA ARG A 39 -0.58 2.38 6.24
C ARG A 39 -0.92 0.91 6.38
N THR A 40 -0.41 0.10 5.46
CA THR A 40 -0.67 -1.35 5.38
C THR A 40 0.62 -2.11 5.15
N TRP A 41 0.66 -3.34 5.66
CA TRP A 41 1.76 -4.26 5.49
C TRP A 41 1.23 -5.62 5.08
N GLY A 42 2.07 -6.39 4.39
CA GLY A 42 1.75 -7.78 4.09
C GLY A 42 2.77 -8.43 3.18
N PRO A 43 2.57 -9.72 2.87
CA PRO A 43 3.27 -10.37 1.77
C PRO A 43 2.87 -9.71 0.44
N ALA A 44 3.75 -9.81 -0.54
CA ALA A 44 3.52 -9.34 -1.89
C ALA A 44 3.94 -10.40 -2.91
N GLN A 45 3.21 -10.41 -4.02
CA GLN A 45 3.64 -11.03 -5.26
C GLN A 45 4.10 -9.92 -6.21
N VAL A 46 5.30 -10.05 -6.77
CA VAL A 46 5.90 -9.08 -7.69
C VAL A 46 6.04 -9.73 -9.05
N ASN A 47 5.37 -9.22 -10.07
CA ASN A 47 5.38 -9.76 -11.44
C ASN A 47 5.05 -11.27 -11.54
N GLY A 48 4.31 -11.82 -10.57
CA GLY A 48 3.99 -13.24 -10.51
C GLY A 48 4.85 -14.04 -9.52
N ASP A 49 5.94 -13.48 -9.03
CA ASP A 49 6.85 -14.15 -8.09
C ASP A 49 6.49 -13.85 -6.64
N PHE A 50 6.52 -14.89 -5.80
CA PHE A 50 6.30 -14.80 -4.36
C PHE A 50 7.62 -14.58 -3.59
N GLY A 51 7.54 -14.38 -2.28
CA GLY A 51 8.71 -14.20 -1.41
C GLY A 51 9.07 -12.74 -1.15
N PHE A 52 8.17 -11.82 -1.46
CA PHE A 52 8.31 -10.40 -1.17
C PHE A 52 7.37 -9.98 -0.04
N SER A 53 7.70 -8.86 0.60
CA SER A 53 6.79 -8.14 1.49
C SER A 53 6.66 -6.70 1.03
N PHE A 54 5.59 -6.04 1.43
CA PHE A 54 5.37 -4.63 1.12
C PHE A 54 4.91 -3.82 2.34
N THR A 55 5.03 -2.51 2.20
CA THR A 55 4.44 -1.49 3.06
C THR A 55 3.93 -0.43 2.11
N ALA A 56 2.65 -0.08 2.24
CA ALA A 56 2.04 0.98 1.46
C ALA A 56 1.36 1.97 2.40
N LYS A 57 1.50 3.26 2.13
CA LYS A 57 0.79 4.32 2.84
C LYS A 57 0.14 5.27 1.84
N GLY A 58 -1.12 5.58 2.09
CA GLY A 58 -1.87 6.60 1.39
C GLY A 58 -2.39 7.64 2.38
N CYS A 59 -2.25 8.92 2.05
CA CYS A 59 -2.81 10.04 2.80
C CYS A 59 -3.79 10.80 1.90
N ASP A 60 -5.05 10.85 2.32
CA ASP A 60 -6.13 11.59 1.67
C ASP A 60 -6.35 12.90 2.42
N HIS A 61 -6.00 14.01 1.78
CA HIS A 61 -6.15 15.35 2.32
C HIS A 61 -7.41 16.06 1.78
N LYS A 62 -8.42 15.30 1.34
CA LYS A 62 -9.67 15.76 0.71
C LYS A 62 -9.42 16.41 -0.65
N GLN A 63 -10.50 16.53 -1.42
CA GLN A 63 -10.42 17.09 -2.77
C GLN A 63 -10.12 18.60 -2.79
N PRO A 64 -9.34 19.08 -3.80
CA PRO A 64 -8.59 18.28 -4.76
C PRO A 64 -7.37 17.62 -4.11
N GLY A 65 -7.05 16.39 -4.53
CA GLY A 65 -5.92 15.61 -4.03
C GLY A 65 -4.59 15.87 -4.73
N VAL A 66 -4.59 16.53 -5.89
CA VAL A 66 -3.35 16.90 -6.60
C VAL A 66 -2.48 17.80 -5.71
N ASP A 67 -1.19 17.50 -5.64
CA ASP A 67 -0.18 18.16 -4.80
C ASP A 67 -0.47 18.14 -3.28
N ARG A 68 -1.49 17.38 -2.84
CA ARG A 68 -1.94 17.31 -1.44
C ARG A 68 -1.97 15.88 -0.92
N ASP A 69 -2.54 14.98 -1.69
CA ASP A 69 -2.56 13.56 -1.39
C ASP A 69 -1.19 12.95 -1.65
N TYR A 70 -0.78 12.05 -0.76
CA TYR A 70 0.53 11.44 -0.80
C TYR A 70 0.41 9.93 -0.80
N PHE A 71 1.21 9.29 -1.64
CA PHE A 71 1.31 7.83 -1.71
C PHE A 71 2.76 7.41 -1.60
N GLU A 72 3.02 6.37 -0.82
CA GLU A 72 4.29 5.66 -0.78
C GLU A 72 4.07 4.16 -0.77
N ILE A 73 5.00 3.44 -1.41
CA ILE A 73 5.09 1.98 -1.38
C ILE A 73 6.56 1.57 -1.38
N THR A 74 6.90 0.61 -0.53
CA THR A 74 8.21 -0.05 -0.52
C THR A 74 8.00 -1.56 -0.54
N VAL A 75 8.85 -2.28 -1.27
CA VAL A 75 8.86 -3.74 -1.38
C VAL A 75 10.23 -4.27 -1.00
N TRP A 76 10.24 -5.35 -0.23
CA TRP A 76 11.44 -6.04 0.22
C TRP A 76 11.45 -7.47 -0.28
N ASN A 77 12.65 -8.01 -0.52
CA ASN A 77 12.85 -9.44 -0.74
C ASN A 77 12.90 -10.22 0.58
N SER A 78 13.03 -11.55 0.49
CA SER A 78 13.13 -12.45 1.64
C SER A 78 14.36 -12.24 2.52
N ALA A 79 15.41 -11.58 2.00
CA ALA A 79 16.59 -11.18 2.77
C ALA A 79 16.40 -9.85 3.52
N GLY A 80 15.23 -9.21 3.42
CA GLY A 80 14.92 -7.93 4.06
C GLY A 80 15.54 -6.71 3.35
N ALA A 81 16.07 -6.88 2.13
CA ALA A 81 16.59 -5.78 1.35
C ALA A 81 15.49 -5.14 0.48
N PRO A 82 15.40 -3.80 0.42
CA PRO A 82 14.43 -3.13 -0.44
C PRO A 82 14.79 -3.37 -1.92
N VAL A 83 13.81 -3.83 -2.70
CA VAL A 83 13.95 -4.08 -4.15
C VAL A 83 13.19 -3.08 -5.00
N TYR A 84 12.23 -2.37 -4.40
CA TYR A 84 11.46 -1.32 -5.05
C TYR A 84 10.96 -0.32 -4.00
N ALA A 85 10.99 0.97 -4.34
CA ALA A 85 10.38 2.02 -3.55
C ALA A 85 9.87 3.12 -4.47
N LYS A 86 8.68 3.63 -4.18
CA LYS A 86 8.15 4.83 -4.81
C LYS A 86 7.37 5.65 -3.80
N ALA A 87 7.54 6.95 -3.85
CA ALA A 87 6.87 7.88 -2.96
C ALA A 87 6.66 9.23 -3.66
N GLY A 88 5.58 9.92 -3.32
CA GLY A 88 5.34 11.28 -3.81
C GLY A 88 3.90 11.75 -3.67
N PHE A 89 3.72 13.03 -3.94
CA PHE A 89 2.40 13.63 -4.10
C PHE A 89 1.76 13.19 -5.41
N LEU A 90 0.43 13.11 -5.42
CA LEU A 90 -0.30 12.84 -6.65
C LEU A 90 -0.13 14.01 -7.61
N THR A 91 0.43 13.74 -8.78
CA THR A 91 0.50 14.69 -9.90
C THR A 91 -0.79 14.70 -10.74
N GLY A 92 -1.79 13.91 -10.35
CA GLY A 92 -3.08 13.76 -11.02
C GLY A 92 -3.98 12.76 -10.29
N GLY A 93 -5.30 12.92 -10.41
CA GLY A 93 -6.29 12.06 -9.75
C GLY A 93 -6.55 12.43 -8.28
N ASN A 94 -7.02 11.47 -7.49
CA ASN A 94 -7.33 11.62 -6.06
C ASN A 94 -7.07 10.29 -5.34
N LEU A 95 -6.61 10.35 -4.09
CA LEU A 95 -6.64 9.24 -3.16
C LEU A 95 -8.00 9.26 -2.45
N GLN A 96 -8.61 8.10 -2.19
CA GLN A 96 -9.83 8.02 -1.41
C GLN A 96 -9.61 7.04 -0.27
N ALA A 97 -9.46 7.57 0.94
CA ALA A 97 -9.33 6.75 2.13
C ALA A 97 -10.68 6.69 2.86
N HIS A 98 -11.32 5.52 2.87
CA HIS A 98 -12.51 5.27 3.68
C HIS A 98 -12.08 4.82 5.08
N ILE A 99 -11.70 5.79 5.91
CA ILE A 99 -11.32 5.56 7.31
C ILE A 99 -12.61 5.54 8.14
N ARG A 100 -12.84 4.46 8.88
CA ARG A 100 -14.01 4.29 9.76
C ARG A 100 -13.72 4.84 11.16
#